data_AF-A0A4S2F755-F1
#
_entry.id   AF-A0A4S2F755-F1
#
_cell.length_a   1.000
_cell.length_b   1.000
_cell.length_c   1.000
_cell.angle_alpha   90.00
_cell.angle_beta   90.00
_cell.angle_gamma   90.00
#
_symmetry.space_group_name_H-M   'P 1'
#
loop_
_entity.id
_entity.type
_entity.pdbx_description
1 polymer ?
#
loop_
_entity_poly.entity_id
_entity_poly.type
_entity_poly.pdbx_seq_one_letter_code
_entity_poly.pdbx_strand_id
1 'polypeptide(L)'
;MCRTTSMPSGIRLQQLIQNQHKEILAREQNNDKFIHLYDIGAYWVAFERSACRLSGLFSESELTLFRVPDCVEYVVMASVPADEAEG
;
A
#
# COMPACT_ATOMS: atom_id res chain seq x y z
N MET A 1 -27.59 -16.73 3.18
CA MET A 1 -27.06 -15.88 4.26
C MET A 1 -26.12 -14.85 3.64
N CYS A 2 -26.18 -13.62 4.13
CA CYS A 2 -25.83 -12.38 3.44
C CYS A 2 -24.38 -12.33 2.94
N ARG A 3 -24.17 -12.05 1.65
CA ARG A 3 -22.93 -11.44 1.17
C ARG A 3 -22.88 -10.02 1.73
N THR A 4 -22.33 -9.82 2.92
CA THR A 4 -21.66 -8.55 3.20
C THR A 4 -20.47 -8.52 2.28
N THR A 5 -20.64 -7.97 1.07
CA THR A 5 -19.51 -7.75 0.17
C THR A 5 -18.65 -6.67 0.81
N SER A 6 -17.70 -7.08 1.66
CA SER A 6 -16.60 -6.22 2.03
C SER A 6 -16.01 -5.67 0.74
N MET A 7 -15.88 -4.34 0.66
CA MET A 7 -15.39 -3.68 -0.55
C MET A 7 -14.07 -4.33 -1.00
N PRO A 8 -13.94 -4.79 -2.25
CA PRO A 8 -12.75 -5.52 -2.70
C PRO A 8 -11.46 -4.72 -2.50
N SER A 9 -10.35 -5.40 -2.23
CA SER A 9 -9.07 -4.75 -1.96
C SER A 9 -8.59 -3.84 -3.08
N GLY A 10 -8.78 -4.25 -4.33
CA GLY A 10 -8.46 -3.39 -5.49
C GLY A 10 -9.26 -2.08 -5.51
N ILE A 11 -10.53 -2.09 -5.08
CA ILE A 11 -11.37 -0.89 -5.01
C ILE A 11 -10.92 0.02 -3.87
N ARG A 12 -10.57 -0.55 -2.71
CA ARG A 12 -9.99 0.19 -1.58
C ARG A 12 -8.66 0.85 -1.97
N LEU A 13 -7.78 0.11 -2.63
CA LEU A 13 -6.51 0.62 -3.14
C LEU A 13 -6.73 1.76 -4.14
N GLN A 14 -7.65 1.57 -5.09
CA GLN A 14 -7.99 2.62 -6.06
C GLN A 14 -8.48 3.89 -5.36
N GLN A 15 -9.37 3.77 -4.38
CA GLN A 15 -9.85 4.92 -3.60
C GLN A 15 -8.74 5.58 -2.78
N LEU A 16 -7.85 4.79 -2.17
CA LEU A 16 -6.69 5.31 -1.43
C LEU A 16 -5.80 6.16 -2.34
N ILE A 17 -5.44 5.63 -3.51
CA ILE A 17 -4.61 6.34 -4.49
C ILE A 17 -5.33 7.60 -4.97
N GLN A 18 -6.59 7.50 -5.39
CA GLN A 18 -7.35 8.63 -5.93
C GLN A 18 -7.47 9.78 -4.92
N ASN A 19 -7.70 9.47 -3.64
CA ASN A 19 -7.99 10.48 -2.63
C ASN A 19 -6.76 10.98 -1.87
N GLN A 20 -5.70 10.17 -1.73
CA GLN A 20 -4.62 10.44 -0.77
C GLN A 20 -3.20 10.33 -1.35
N HIS A 21 -3.01 10.01 -2.63
CA HIS A 21 -1.66 9.80 -3.19
C HIS A 21 -0.68 10.97 -2.94
N LYS A 22 -1.13 12.23 -3.05
CA LYS A 22 -0.28 13.40 -2.83
C LYS A 22 0.27 13.45 -1.40
N GLU A 23 -0.58 13.13 -0.43
CA GLU A 23 -0.19 13.10 0.99
C GLU A 23 0.73 11.91 1.29
N ILE A 24 0.41 10.73 0.74
CA ILE A 24 1.24 9.52 0.87
C ILE A 24 2.66 9.80 0.36
N LEU A 25 2.79 10.31 -0.87
CA LEU A 25 4.10 10.60 -1.47
C LEU A 25 4.85 11.71 -0.72
N ALA A 26 4.16 12.73 -0.22
CA ALA A 26 4.78 13.77 0.59
C ALA A 26 5.34 13.21 1.91
N ARG A 27 4.64 12.28 2.56
CA ARG A 27 5.11 11.59 3.76
C ARG A 27 6.34 10.73 3.47
N GLU A 28 6.36 10.05 2.33
CA GLU A 28 7.45 9.14 1.95
C GLU A 28 8.74 9.85 1.49
N GLN A 29 8.66 11.10 1.00
CA GLN A 29 9.82 11.83 0.45
C GLN A 29 11.04 11.85 1.40
N ASN A 30 10.81 11.92 2.71
CA ASN A 30 11.87 11.96 3.74
C ASN A 30 11.65 10.90 4.83
N ASN A 31 10.93 9.82 4.54
CA ASN A 31 10.65 8.79 5.52
C ASN A 31 11.84 7.83 5.68
N ASP A 32 12.69 8.12 6.65
CA ASP A 32 13.84 7.29 6.99
C ASP A 32 13.66 6.41 8.23
N LYS A 33 12.53 6.51 8.93
CA LYS A 33 12.39 5.94 10.28
C LYS A 33 11.20 5.01 10.46
N PHE A 34 10.11 5.24 9.74
CA PHE A 34 8.86 4.52 9.97
C PHE A 34 8.47 3.70 8.75
N ILE A 35 7.53 2.78 8.94
CA ILE A 35 6.84 2.10 7.84
C ILE A 35 5.40 2.55 7.92
N HIS A 36 4.94 3.26 6.89
CA HIS A 36 3.55 3.67 6.77
C HIS A 36 2.75 2.58 6.08
N LEU A 37 1.86 1.94 6.84
CA LEU A 37 0.96 0.89 6.35
C LEU A 37 -0.46 1.42 6.17
N TYR A 38 -1.11 1.00 5.09
CA TYR A 38 -2.48 1.36 4.76
C TYR A 38 -3.32 0.10 4.57
N ASP A 39 -4.44 0.01 5.29
CA ASP A 39 -5.37 -1.11 5.20
C ASP A 39 -6.17 -1.03 3.89
N ILE A 40 -6.08 -2.08 3.07
CA ILE A 40 -6.93 -2.27 1.89
C ILE A 40 -7.73 -3.56 1.97
N GLY A 41 -8.05 -4.07 3.15
CA GLY A 41 -8.85 -5.27 3.38
C GLY A 41 -7.98 -6.49 3.63
N ALA A 42 -7.87 -7.39 2.65
CA ALA A 42 -7.08 -8.62 2.82
C ALA A 42 -5.55 -8.38 2.84
N TYR A 43 -5.11 -7.12 2.64
CA TYR A 43 -3.71 -6.75 2.54
C TYR A 43 -3.45 -5.43 3.24
N TRP A 44 -2.26 -5.30 3.79
CA TRP A 44 -1.65 -4.01 4.08
C TRP A 44 -0.76 -3.60 2.91
N VAL A 45 -0.76 -2.31 2.58
CA VAL A 45 0.14 -1.76 1.56
C VAL A 45 1.02 -0.66 2.12
N ALA A 46 2.22 -0.54 1.56
CA ALA A 46 3.16 0.53 1.80
C ALA A 46 3.68 1.07 0.46
N PHE A 47 4.15 2.32 0.44
CA PHE A 47 4.62 2.99 -0.77
C PHE A 47 6.07 3.44 -0.63
N GLU A 48 6.77 3.59 -1.75
CA GLU A 48 8.11 4.20 -1.83
C GLU A 48 9.11 3.65 -0.80
N ARG A 49 9.62 4.48 0.12
CA ARG A 49 10.64 4.05 1.09
C ARG A 49 10.09 3.01 2.05
N SER A 50 8.83 3.16 2.48
CA SER A 50 8.13 2.16 3.29
C SER A 50 7.98 0.83 2.53
N ALA A 51 7.70 0.87 1.21
CA ALA A 51 7.56 -0.34 0.39
C ALA A 51 8.84 -1.18 0.38
N CYS A 52 9.99 -0.56 0.12
CA CYS A 52 11.29 -1.24 0.10
C CYS A 52 11.65 -1.89 1.45
N ARG A 53 11.25 -1.26 2.56
CA ARG A 53 11.47 -1.82 3.91
C ARG A 53 10.52 -2.97 4.18
N LEU A 54 9.24 -2.79 3.86
CA LEU A 54 8.22 -3.80 4.06
C LEU A 54 8.58 -5.09 3.30
N SER A 55 9.08 -4.97 2.06
CA SER A 55 9.48 -6.13 1.27
C SER A 55 10.65 -6.91 1.85
N GLY A 56 11.48 -6.28 2.69
CA GLY A 56 12.57 -6.96 3.40
C GLY A 56 12.15 -7.60 4.72
N LEU A 57 10.94 -7.30 5.22
CA LEU A 57 10.45 -7.79 6.52
C LEU A 57 9.56 -9.01 6.40
N PHE A 58 8.78 -9.12 5.32
CA PHE A 58 7.78 -10.16 5.12
C PHE A 58 8.09 -10.99 3.88
N SER A 59 7.99 -12.31 4.02
CA SER A 59 8.32 -13.25 2.94
C SER A 59 7.27 -13.29 1.84
N GLU A 60 6.00 -13.12 2.19
CA GLU A 60 4.90 -13.14 1.21
C GLU A 60 4.59 -11.73 0.67
N SER A 61 5.54 -10.80 0.83
CA SER A 61 5.39 -9.45 0.30
C SER A 61 5.53 -9.42 -1.23
N GLU A 62 4.62 -8.69 -1.88
CA GLU A 62 4.67 -8.47 -3.33
C GLU A 62 5.00 -7.01 -3.64
N LEU A 63 6.06 -6.79 -4.43
CA LEU A 63 6.42 -5.47 -4.96
C LEU A 63 5.78 -5.22 -6.32
N THR A 64 5.15 -4.06 -6.47
CA THR A 64 4.49 -3.63 -7.70
C THR A 64 4.85 -2.19 -8.04
N LEU A 65 5.06 -1.93 -9.32
CA LEU A 65 5.19 -0.58 -9.89
C LEU A 65 3.90 -0.19 -10.59
N PHE A 66 3.38 0.99 -10.32
CA PHE A 66 2.17 1.48 -10.98
C PHE A 66 2.21 3.00 -11.18
N ARG A 67 1.35 3.49 -12.08
CA ARG A 67 1.22 4.93 -12.33
C ARG A 67 0.12 5.50 -11.46
N VAL A 68 0.44 6.60 -10.81
CA VAL A 68 -0.50 7.42 -10.05
C VAL A 68 -0.92 8.62 -10.92
N PRO A 69 -2.21 9.03 -10.91
CA PRO A 69 -2.64 10.26 -11.57
C PRO A 69 -1.79 11.45 -11.13
N ASP A 70 -1.49 12.37 -12.04
CA ASP A 70 -0.68 13.57 -11.78
C ASP A 70 0.78 13.31 -11.33
N CYS A 71 1.24 12.05 -11.29
CA CYS A 71 2.65 11.71 -11.05
C CYS A 71 3.35 11.37 -12.37
N VAL A 72 4.51 11.98 -12.59
CA VAL A 72 5.32 11.74 -13.80
C VAL A 72 6.06 10.40 -13.73
N GLU A 73 6.45 9.99 -12.51
CA GLU A 73 7.21 8.78 -12.24
C GLU A 73 6.30 7.62 -11.80
N TYR A 74 6.82 6.40 -11.93
CA TYR A 74 6.16 5.22 -11.35
C TYR A 74 6.31 5.25 -9.83
N VAL A 75 5.24 4.82 -9.15
CA VAL A 75 5.23 4.66 -7.70
C VAL A 75 5.47 3.19 -7.35
N VAL A 76 6.35 2.96 -6.39
CA VAL A 76 6.62 1.64 -5.82
C VAL A 76 5.60 1.35 -4.72
N MET A 77 4.99 0.17 -4.74
CA MET A 77 4.17 -0.34 -3.64
C MET A 77 4.65 -1.73 -3.23
N ALA A 78 4.63 -2.00 -1.94
CA ALA A 78 4.68 -3.35 -1.40
C ALA A 78 3.31 -3.68 -0.81
N SER A 79 2.82 -4.90 -1.04
CA SER A 79 1.64 -5.43 -0.36
C SER A 79 2.00 -6.68 0.42
N VAL A 80 1.40 -6.85 1.59
CA VAL A 80 1.56 -8.01 2.47
C VAL A 80 0.19 -8.51 2.89
N PRO A 81 -0.07 -9.83 2.90
CA PRO A 81 -1.30 -10.40 3.44
C PRO A 81 -1.56 -9.92 4.87
N ALA A 82 -2.82 -9.59 5.19
CA ALA A 82 -3.17 -9.05 6.50
C ALA A 82 -2.87 -10.02 7.64
N ASP A 83 -3.06 -11.31 7.41
CA ASP A 83 -2.76 -12.40 8.35
C ASP A 83 -1.26 -12.56 8.65
N GLU A 84 -0.38 -12.27 7.69
CA GLU A 84 1.08 -12.28 7.94
C GLU A 84 1.52 -11.06 8.75
N ALA A 85 0.95 -9.88 8.48
CA ALA A 85 1.31 -8.64 9.16
C ALA A 85 0.78 -8.52 10.60
N GLU A 86 -0.29 -9.27 10.93
CA GLU A 86 -0.94 -9.29 12.24
C GLU A 86 -0.46 -10.44 13.15
N GLY A 87 0.40 -11.32 12.63
CA GLY A 87 0.92 -12.52 13.31
C GLY A 87 2.02 -12.28 14.34
#